data_AF-A0A3D5SX81-F1
#
_entry.id   AF-A0A3D5SX81-F1
#
_cell.length_a   1.000
_cell.length_b   1.000
_cell.length_c   1.000
_cell.angle_alpha   90.00
_cell.angle_beta   90.00
_cell.angle_gamma   90.00
#
_symmetry.space_group_name_H-M   'P 1'
#
loop_
_entity.id
_entity.type
_entity.pdbx_description
1 polymer ?
#
loop_
_entity_poly.entity_id
_entity_poly.type
_entity_poly.pdbx_seq_one_letter_code
_entity_poly.pdbx_strand_id
1 'polypeptide(L)'
;LEEAEKRDHRKLGRSLDLFHLQDEAPGMVFWHPHGWTVWQQIEQYMRRVLSAHGYLEVRTPQVMDRLLWERSGHWENYAEHMFTTASENRDYAVKPMNCPGH
;
A
#
# COMPACT_ATOMS: atom_id res chain seq x y z
N LEU A 1 -28.67 12.81 -3.94
CA LEU A 1 -28.27 11.79 -2.93
C LEU A 1 -28.33 10.39 -3.52
N GLU A 2 -29.46 9.99 -4.11
CA GLU A 2 -29.65 8.65 -4.71
C GLU A 2 -28.63 8.27 -5.80
N GLU A 3 -28.30 9.18 -6.73
CA GLU A 3 -27.29 8.91 -7.77
C GLU A 3 -25.86 8.80 -7.24
N ALA A 4 -25.53 9.51 -6.16
CA ALA A 4 -24.22 9.39 -5.52
C ALA A 4 -24.08 8.03 -4.82
N GLU A 5 -25.16 7.54 -4.21
CA GLU A 5 -25.20 6.22 -3.60
C GLU A 5 -25.02 5.07 -4.60
N LYS A 6 -25.57 5.18 -5.81
CA LYS A 6 -25.36 4.18 -6.88
C LYS A 6 -23.91 4.09 -7.34
N ARG A 7 -23.12 5.16 -7.12
CA ARG A 7 -21.71 5.27 -7.53
C ARG A 7 -20.73 5.06 -6.36
N ASP A 8 -21.23 4.61 -5.22
CA ASP A 8 -20.39 4.26 -4.08
C ASP A 8 -19.53 3.04 -4.42
N HIS A 9 -18.21 3.23 -4.43
CA HIS A 9 -17.24 2.17 -4.75
C HIS A 9 -17.37 0.94 -3.84
N ARG A 10 -17.90 1.07 -2.62
CA ARG A 10 -18.13 -0.06 -1.70
C ARG A 10 -19.32 -0.91 -2.14
N LYS A 11 -20.39 -0.26 -2.60
CA LYS A 11 -21.57 -0.94 -3.16
C LYS A 11 -21.20 -1.62 -4.47
N LEU A 12 -20.50 -0.91 -5.35
CA LEU A 12 -20.03 -1.43 -6.63
C LEU A 12 -19.01 -2.56 -6.45
N GLY A 13 -18.06 -2.40 -5.52
CA GLY A 13 -17.06 -3.40 -5.21
C GLY A 13 -17.68 -4.74 -4.81
N ARG A 14 -18.75 -4.69 -4.02
CA ARG A 14 -19.54 -5.88 -3.67
C ARG A 14 -20.36 -6.42 -4.84
N SER A 15 -21.08 -5.56 -5.57
CA SER A 15 -21.97 -6.02 -6.65
C SER A 15 -21.23 -6.60 -7.86
N LEU A 16 -20.00 -6.14 -8.10
CA LEU A 16 -19.14 -6.55 -9.21
C LEU A 16 -18.07 -7.57 -8.80
N ASP A 17 -18.09 -8.02 -7.55
CA ASP A 17 -17.13 -9.00 -7.01
C ASP A 17 -15.67 -8.55 -7.18
N LEU A 18 -15.36 -7.29 -6.82
CA LEU A 18 -14.04 -6.70 -7.02
C LEU A 18 -13.12 -6.91 -5.82
N PHE A 19 -13.65 -6.72 -4.61
CA PHE A 19 -12.89 -6.83 -3.36
C PHE A 19 -13.82 -6.93 -2.16
N HIS A 20 -13.24 -7.29 -1.01
CA HIS A 20 -13.89 -7.13 0.28
C HIS A 20 -12.92 -6.67 1.38
N LEU A 21 -13.48 -6.35 2.54
CA LEU A 21 -12.80 -6.09 3.79
C LEU A 21 -13.34 -7.08 4.83
N GLN A 22 -12.49 -7.50 5.76
CA GLN A 22 -12.86 -8.38 6.87
C GLN A 22 -12.09 -7.99 8.14
N ASP A 23 -12.63 -8.36 9.31
CA ASP A 23 -12.18 -7.86 10.61
C ASP A 23 -10.78 -8.35 11.00
N GLU A 24 -10.32 -9.46 10.43
CA GLU A 24 -8.97 -9.99 10.65
C GLU A 24 -7.88 -9.08 10.06
N ALA A 25 -8.22 -8.17 9.13
CA ALA A 25 -7.28 -7.24 8.53
C ALA A 25 -7.92 -5.84 8.32
N PRO A 26 -8.15 -5.07 9.39
CA PRO A 26 -8.84 -3.78 9.31
C PRO A 26 -8.13 -2.79 8.39
N GLY A 27 -8.88 -2.23 7.43
CA GLY A 27 -8.35 -1.30 6.44
C GLY A 27 -7.48 -1.93 5.34
N MET A 28 -7.32 -3.25 5.33
CA MET A 28 -6.56 -3.99 4.31
C MET A 28 -7.51 -4.68 3.33
N VAL A 29 -7.30 -4.43 2.03
CA VAL A 29 -8.20 -4.90 0.96
C VAL A 29 -7.86 -6.31 0.52
N PHE A 30 -8.86 -7.19 0.50
CA PHE A 30 -8.78 -8.50 -0.14
C PHE A 30 -9.29 -8.38 -1.58
N TRP A 31 -8.37 -8.37 -2.54
CA TRP A 31 -8.70 -8.25 -3.95
C TRP A 31 -9.18 -9.58 -4.54
N HIS A 32 -10.34 -9.56 -5.20
CA HIS A 32 -10.89 -10.71 -5.93
C HIS A 32 -10.32 -10.74 -7.36
N PRO A 33 -10.52 -11.82 -8.14
CA PRO A 33 -10.00 -11.91 -9.51
C PRO A 33 -10.39 -10.73 -10.42
N HIS A 34 -11.64 -10.24 -10.34
CA HIS A 34 -12.07 -9.10 -11.15
C HIS A 34 -11.39 -7.79 -10.72
N GLY A 35 -11.33 -7.50 -9.41
CA GLY A 35 -10.67 -6.29 -8.90
C GLY A 35 -9.16 -6.31 -9.13
N TRP A 36 -8.52 -7.48 -8.94
CA TRP A 36 -7.10 -7.64 -9.20
C TRP A 36 -6.75 -7.48 -10.68
N THR A 37 -7.64 -7.92 -11.59
CA THR A 37 -7.48 -7.67 -13.03
C THR A 37 -7.46 -6.17 -13.34
N VAL A 38 -8.40 -5.39 -12.76
CA VAL A 38 -8.44 -3.94 -12.93
C VAL A 38 -7.15 -3.29 -12.39
N TRP A 39 -6.73 -3.68 -11.19
CA TRP A 39 -5.49 -3.20 -10.59
C TRP A 39 -4.28 -3.46 -11.50
N GLN A 40 -4.13 -4.69 -12.00
CA GLN A 40 -3.03 -5.06 -12.88
C GLN A 40 -3.01 -4.25 -14.18
N GLN A 41 -4.16 -3.94 -14.78
CA GLN A 41 -4.18 -3.08 -15.97
C GLN A 41 -3.59 -1.69 -15.70
N ILE A 42 -3.93 -1.10 -14.55
CA ILE A 42 -3.43 0.22 -14.13
C ILE A 42 -1.93 0.15 -13.81
N GLU A 43 -1.52 -0.83 -13.00
CA GLU A 43 -0.12 -1.02 -12.60
C GLU A 43 0.80 -1.20 -13.82
N GLN A 44 0.40 -2.09 -14.75
CA GLN A 44 1.20 -2.37 -15.95
C GLN A 44 1.24 -1.17 -16.90
N TYR A 45 0.16 -0.38 -16.98
CA TYR A 45 0.19 0.88 -17.71
C TYR A 45 1.21 1.85 -17.10
N MET A 46 1.17 2.06 -15.79
CA MET A 46 2.09 2.97 -15.10
C MET A 46 3.55 2.52 -15.23
N ARG A 47 3.84 1.22 -15.12
CA ARG A 47 5.18 0.68 -15.37
C ARG A 47 5.71 1.02 -16.76
N ARG A 48 4.89 0.86 -17.80
CA ARG A 48 5.26 1.24 -19.18
C ARG A 48 5.53 2.74 -19.29
N VAL A 49 4.71 3.59 -18.67
CA VAL A 49 4.92 5.04 -18.65
C VAL A 49 6.24 5.40 -17.98
N LEU A 50 6.51 4.85 -16.80
CA LEU A 50 7.75 5.09 -16.05
C LEU A 50 8.98 4.65 -16.85
N SER A 51 8.93 3.45 -17.42
CA SER A 51 10.01 2.92 -18.27
C SER A 51 10.27 3.82 -19.50
N ALA A 52 9.22 4.28 -20.18
CA ALA A 52 9.35 5.18 -21.32
C ALA A 52 9.97 6.56 -20.95
N HIS A 53 9.87 6.96 -19.68
CA HIS A 53 10.47 8.20 -19.16
C HIS A 53 11.81 7.97 -18.45
N GLY A 54 12.43 6.80 -18.61
CA GLY A 54 13.78 6.52 -18.12
C GLY A 54 13.87 6.22 -16.61
N TYR A 55 12.74 5.98 -15.93
CA TYR A 55 12.77 5.53 -14.54
C TYR A 55 13.26 4.08 -14.46
N LEU A 56 14.13 3.81 -13.49
CA LEU A 56 14.58 2.46 -13.14
C LEU A 56 13.71 1.94 -12.01
N GLU A 57 12.76 1.05 -12.32
CA GLU A 57 11.90 0.44 -11.30
C GLU A 57 12.73 -0.46 -10.38
N VAL A 58 12.60 -0.27 -9.07
CA VAL A 58 13.28 -1.03 -8.02
C VAL A 58 12.28 -1.56 -6.99
N ARG A 59 12.69 -2.55 -6.21
CA ARG A 59 11.89 -3.12 -5.12
C ARG A 59 12.71 -3.18 -3.84
N THR A 60 12.22 -2.54 -2.79
CA THR A 60 12.86 -2.46 -1.48
C THR A 60 12.05 -3.24 -0.43
N PRO A 61 12.68 -3.66 0.69
CA PRO A 61 11.99 -4.36 1.78
C PRO A 61 10.76 -3.58 2.30
N GLN A 62 9.77 -4.31 2.82
CA GLN A 62 8.58 -3.72 3.45
C GLN A 62 8.81 -3.41 4.94
N VAL A 63 9.68 -4.16 5.60
CA VAL A 63 10.02 -4.02 7.01
C VAL A 63 11.50 -3.66 7.10
N MET A 64 11.81 -2.56 7.81
CA MET A 64 13.16 -2.02 7.92
C MET A 64 13.46 -1.59 9.35
N ASP A 65 14.74 -1.64 9.72
CA ASP A 65 15.24 -1.29 11.05
C ASP A 65 14.85 0.15 11.41
N ARG A 66 14.41 0.34 12.66
CA ARG A 66 14.07 1.65 13.24
C ARG A 66 15.12 2.73 12.95
N LEU A 67 16.40 2.36 12.99
CA LEU A 67 17.52 3.29 12.75
C LEU A 67 17.43 4.01 11.40
N LEU A 68 16.87 3.37 10.36
CA LEU A 68 16.68 4.01 9.05
C LEU A 68 15.66 5.16 9.13
N TRP A 69 14.57 4.95 9.87
CA TRP A 69 13.50 5.92 10.04
C TRP A 69 13.93 7.10 10.91
N GLU A 70 14.75 6.85 11.93
CA GLU A 70 15.35 7.89 12.76
C GLU A 70 16.32 8.75 11.95
N ARG A 71 17.24 8.10 11.21
CA ARG A 71 18.24 8.81 10.39
C ARG A 71 17.61 9.63 9.26
N SER A 72 16.46 9.20 8.75
CA SER A 72 15.73 9.95 7.72
C SER A 72 14.83 11.05 8.28
N GLY A 73 14.73 11.20 9.61
CA GLY A 73 13.86 12.18 10.29
C GLY A 73 12.37 11.82 10.28
N HIS A 74 11.99 10.67 9.72
CA HIS A 74 10.59 10.26 9.64
C HIS A 74 10.08 9.69 10.95
N TRP A 75 10.96 9.15 11.80
CA TRP A 75 10.55 8.56 13.07
C TRP A 75 9.80 9.57 13.95
N GLU A 76 10.30 10.80 14.04
CA GLU A 76 9.68 11.86 14.86
C GLU A 76 8.26 12.22 14.41
N ASN A 77 7.96 12.09 13.12
CA ASN A 77 6.69 12.50 12.53
C ASN A 77 5.69 11.35 12.34
N TYR A 78 6.18 10.14 12.12
CA TYR A 78 5.36 9.00 11.68
C TYR A 78 5.32 7.84 12.66
N ALA A 79 6.15 7.82 13.72
CA ALA A 79 6.21 6.67 14.63
C ALA A 79 4.84 6.27 15.20
N GLU A 80 3.99 7.25 15.55
CA GLU A 80 2.63 7.00 16.06
C GLU A 80 1.67 6.43 15.00
N HIS A 81 2.02 6.53 13.73
CA HIS A 81 1.22 6.08 12.57
C HIS A 81 1.86 4.91 11.83
N MET A 82 2.90 4.30 12.40
CA MET A 82 3.62 3.17 11.81
C MET A 82 3.28 1.87 12.53
N PHE A 83 3.14 0.79 11.76
CA PHE A 83 3.15 -0.56 12.33
C PHE A 83 4.58 -0.94 12.68
N THR A 84 4.82 -1.26 13.95
CA THR A 84 6.12 -1.67 14.46
C THR A 84 6.13 -3.15 14.84
N THR A 85 7.30 -3.76 14.80
CA THR A 85 7.52 -5.14 15.23
C THR A 85 8.94 -5.28 15.79
N ALA A 86 9.20 -6.35 16.54
CA ALA A 86 10.52 -6.59 17.12
C ALA A 86 10.96 -8.03 16.85
N SER A 87 12.25 -8.21 16.56
CA SER A 87 12.89 -9.52 16.38
C SER A 87 14.36 -9.44 16.74
N GLU A 88 14.90 -10.47 17.39
CA GLU A 88 16.33 -10.58 17.73
C GLU A 88 16.93 -9.32 18.40
N ASN A 89 16.21 -8.75 19.38
CA ASN A 89 16.58 -7.51 20.10
C ASN A 89 16.69 -6.26 19.21
N ARG A 90 15.98 -6.23 18.07
CA ARG A 90 15.88 -5.07 17.19
C ARG A 90 14.43 -4.69 16.96
N ASP A 91 14.22 -3.38 16.87
CA ASP A 91 12.94 -2.79 16.49
C ASP A 91 12.92 -2.52 14.99
N TYR A 92 11.79 -2.85 14.38
CA TYR A 92 11.53 -2.63 12.97
C TYR A 92 10.20 -1.91 12.80
N ALA A 93 10.03 -1.31 11.64
CA ALA A 93 8.74 -0.81 11.22
C ALA A 93 8.42 -1.22 9.78
N VAL A 94 7.13 -1.45 9.54
CA VAL A 94 6.57 -1.53 8.19
C VAL A 94 6.66 -0.13 7.59
N LYS A 95 7.18 -0.02 6.36
CA LYS A 95 7.43 1.26 5.72
C LYS A 95 6.14 2.06 5.54
N PRO A 96 6.04 3.31 6.04
CA PRO A 96 4.92 4.20 5.73
C PRO A 96 5.09 4.88 4.36
N MET A 97 6.30 4.82 3.80
CA MET A 97 6.67 5.42 2.52
C MET A 97 7.93 4.74 1.94
N ASN A 98 8.22 4.99 0.66
CA ASN A 98 9.34 4.35 -0.03
C ASN A 98 10.66 5.13 0.08
N CYS A 99 10.63 6.44 0.39
CA CYS A 99 11.77 7.35 0.22
C CYS A 99 13.06 6.87 0.93
N PRO A 100 13.06 6.41 2.19
CA PRO A 100 14.30 5.97 2.84
C PRO A 100 14.90 4.67 2.29
N GLY A 101 14.13 3.91 1.50
CA GLY A 101 14.61 2.68 0.87
C GLY A 101 15.14 2.88 -0.55
N HIS A 102 14.83 4.00 -1.21
CA HIS A 102 15.35 4.36 -2.53
C HIS A 102 16.71 5.05 -2.40
#